data_AF-A0A7Y7NIY9-F1
#
_entry.id   AF-A0A7Y7NIY9-F1
#
_cell.length_a   1.000
_cell.length_b   1.000
_cell.length_c   1.000
_cell.angle_alpha   90.00
_cell.angle_beta   90.00
_cell.angle_gamma   90.00
#
_symmetry.space_group_name_H-M   'P 1'
#
loop_
_entity.id
_entity.type
_entity.pdbx_description
1 polymer ?
#
loop_
_entity_poly.entity_id
_entity_poly.type
_entity_poly.pdbx_seq_one_letter_code
_entity_poly.pdbx_strand_id
1 'polypeptide(L)'
;MKLPRTYYNNISYFGTIIAIIAWITLIFFVIQINIFRINNVYFDLYTFVVTPAFLVIGHILIPFGMYRTRKKLKKGLPVSNDKLFVLDLKDSKTRNAILIFSIVSVFFVISTIVGSYKAFHYTESVEFCGKLCHKVMQPEYVAYQNSPHARVKCAECHVGEGADFYVKSKMSGLRQVYKYILGTYPRPIATPIENLRPARETCEKCHWPQKFYTNALRKEKYYLADSANTEWNITLNMKIGANHQALGLTEGIHWHINPNFQIDYKSNPKRNEIYSVKITNKKTGVETIYKNDELEVKPDAISKMESRGMDCMDCHNRPSHEYRSPSKYINTLLASQPQLASIPWLKSAVMDAVKVPYSTTDSAANEIKNKIIKYYKEQYPAIYKKNGKEILSAIEEIKTVYFKNTFPEMKVDYSVYPRHIGHLESNGCFRCHNDKFKSPTGKKISKDCNLCHTIVAQGKSNDMKYTGINSTLEFMHPVDIGDAWKESNCMDCHAEMYK
;
A
#
# COMPACT_ATOMS: atom_id res chain seq x y z
N MET A 1 -17.53 -40.68 -37.08
CA MET A 1 -16.39 -40.37 -37.99
C MET A 1 -15.15 -41.12 -37.49
N LYS A 2 -14.40 -41.81 -38.35
CA LYS A 2 -13.13 -42.47 -37.96
C LYS A 2 -12.00 -41.43 -37.91
N LEU A 3 -11.26 -41.38 -36.81
CA LEU A 3 -10.11 -40.48 -36.64
C LEU A 3 -8.92 -40.93 -37.52
N PRO A 4 -8.00 -40.03 -37.90
CA PRO A 4 -6.85 -40.38 -38.74
C PRO A 4 -5.92 -41.39 -38.05
N ARG A 5 -5.26 -42.26 -38.83
CA ARG A 5 -4.32 -43.30 -38.32
C ARG A 5 -3.26 -42.76 -37.35
N THR A 6 -2.85 -41.50 -37.50
CA THR A 6 -1.87 -40.85 -36.63
C THR A 6 -2.37 -40.64 -35.19
N TYR A 7 -3.69 -40.64 -34.97
CA TYR A 7 -4.29 -40.45 -33.64
C TYR A 7 -4.14 -41.68 -32.73
N TYR A 8 -4.07 -42.88 -33.29
CA TYR A 8 -4.04 -44.14 -32.54
C TYR A 8 -2.66 -44.39 -31.90
N ASN A 9 -2.35 -43.64 -30.85
CA ASN A 9 -1.12 -43.76 -30.07
C ASN A 9 -1.36 -43.36 -28.59
N ASN A 10 -0.56 -43.91 -27.67
CA ASN A 10 -0.74 -43.72 -26.22
C ASN A 10 -0.70 -42.24 -25.79
N ILE A 11 0.08 -41.39 -26.47
CA ILE A 11 0.21 -39.98 -26.11
C ILE A 11 -1.09 -39.23 -26.46
N SER A 12 -1.64 -39.47 -27.64
CA SER A 12 -2.91 -38.86 -28.06
C SER A 12 -4.10 -39.38 -27.24
N TYR A 13 -4.11 -40.66 -26.85
CA TYR A 13 -5.12 -41.19 -25.93
C TYR A 13 -5.03 -40.57 -24.53
N PHE A 14 -3.82 -40.50 -23.97
CA PHE A 14 -3.60 -39.88 -22.66
C PHE A 14 -3.98 -38.39 -22.67
N GLY A 15 -3.60 -37.66 -23.74
CA GLY A 15 -4.01 -36.27 -23.94
C GLY A 15 -5.54 -36.10 -24.01
N THR A 16 -6.23 -37.03 -24.67
CA THR A 16 -7.70 -37.02 -24.77
C THR A 16 -8.37 -37.29 -23.42
N ILE A 17 -7.88 -38.26 -22.65
CA ILE A 17 -8.38 -38.56 -21.30
C ILE A 17 -8.21 -37.33 -20.40
N ILE A 18 -7.02 -36.70 -20.40
CA ILE A 18 -6.76 -35.47 -19.63
C ILE A 18 -7.73 -34.37 -20.05
N ALA A 19 -7.90 -34.13 -21.36
CA ALA A 19 -8.75 -33.07 -21.86
C ALA A 19 -10.22 -33.29 -21.46
N ILE A 20 -10.75 -34.51 -21.58
CA ILE A 20 -12.14 -34.82 -21.18
C ILE A 20 -12.32 -34.65 -19.68
N ILE A 21 -11.43 -35.20 -18.85
CA ILE A 21 -11.51 -35.08 -17.39
C ILE A 21 -11.44 -33.61 -16.97
N ALA A 22 -10.48 -32.85 -17.52
CA ALA A 22 -10.35 -31.43 -17.23
C ALA A 22 -11.60 -30.65 -17.67
N TRP A 23 -12.19 -30.96 -18.82
CA TRP A 23 -13.38 -30.28 -19.31
C TRP A 23 -14.62 -30.56 -18.44
N ILE A 24 -14.85 -31.82 -18.07
CA ILE A 24 -15.93 -32.20 -17.14
C ILE A 24 -15.73 -31.54 -15.78
N THR A 25 -14.49 -31.54 -15.27
CA THR A 25 -14.14 -30.93 -13.98
C THR A 25 -14.36 -29.41 -14.01
N LEU A 26 -14.01 -28.74 -15.12
CA LEU A 26 -14.22 -27.31 -15.32
C LEU A 26 -15.72 -26.97 -15.26
N ILE A 27 -16.54 -27.70 -16.03
CA ILE A 27 -18.00 -27.50 -16.03
C ILE A 27 -18.58 -27.74 -14.64
N PHE A 28 -18.17 -28.82 -13.98
CA PHE A 28 -18.61 -29.14 -12.63
C PHE A 28 -18.30 -28.01 -11.65
N PHE A 29 -17.07 -27.49 -11.63
CA PHE A 29 -16.70 -26.39 -10.75
C PHE A 29 -17.43 -25.09 -11.08
N VAL A 30 -17.58 -24.73 -12.36
CA VAL A 30 -18.34 -23.53 -12.76
C VAL A 30 -19.80 -23.62 -12.29
N ILE A 31 -20.43 -24.79 -12.40
CA ILE A 31 -21.79 -25.02 -11.89
C ILE A 31 -21.83 -24.84 -10.37
N GLN A 32 -20.86 -25.40 -9.65
CA GLN A 32 -20.78 -25.29 -8.19
C GLN A 32 -20.62 -23.84 -7.71
N ILE A 33 -19.75 -23.04 -8.34
CA ILE A 33 -19.57 -21.61 -8.01
C ILE A 33 -20.90 -20.86 -8.15
N ASN A 34 -21.61 -21.08 -9.28
CA ASN A 34 -22.83 -20.34 -9.58
C ASN A 34 -24.01 -20.75 -8.69
N ILE A 35 -24.13 -22.04 -8.36
CA ILE A 35 -25.23 -22.55 -7.52
C ILE A 35 -24.99 -22.23 -6.04
N PHE A 36 -23.80 -22.53 -5.53
CA PHE A 36 -23.51 -22.45 -4.09
C PHE A 36 -22.89 -21.11 -3.67
N ARG A 37 -22.67 -20.19 -4.62
CA ARG A 37 -22.06 -18.86 -4.38
C ARG A 37 -20.76 -18.97 -3.55
N ILE A 38 -19.94 -19.94 -3.89
CA ILE A 38 -18.66 -20.19 -3.20
C ILE A 38 -17.70 -19.06 -3.56
N ASN A 39 -17.38 -18.20 -2.59
CA ASN A 39 -16.39 -17.14 -2.74
C ASN A 39 -15.08 -17.55 -2.07
N ASN A 40 -14.26 -18.31 -2.80
CA ASN A 40 -12.97 -18.79 -2.29
C ASN A 40 -11.90 -18.78 -3.39
N VAL A 41 -10.80 -18.08 -3.14
CA VAL A 41 -9.66 -17.95 -4.06
C VAL A 41 -9.09 -19.31 -4.49
N TYR A 42 -9.11 -20.33 -3.62
CA TYR A 42 -8.72 -21.69 -4.00
C TYR A 42 -9.63 -22.24 -5.09
N PHE A 43 -10.94 -22.14 -4.88
CA PHE A 43 -11.92 -22.66 -5.81
C PHE A 43 -11.81 -21.93 -7.17
N ASP A 44 -11.62 -20.61 -7.14
CA ASP A 44 -11.40 -19.81 -8.35
C ASP A 44 -10.09 -20.16 -9.06
N LEU A 45 -8.98 -20.34 -8.33
CA LEU A 45 -7.69 -20.72 -8.90
C LEU A 45 -7.76 -22.09 -9.58
N TYR A 46 -8.36 -23.08 -8.92
CA TYR A 46 -8.53 -24.42 -9.50
C TYR A 46 -9.45 -24.40 -10.73
N THR A 47 -10.52 -23.61 -10.68
CA THR A 47 -11.50 -23.52 -11.77
C THR A 47 -10.98 -22.76 -12.96
N PHE A 48 -10.37 -21.59 -12.76
CA PHE A 48 -10.04 -20.66 -13.85
C PHE A 48 -8.57 -20.70 -14.28
N VAL A 49 -7.69 -21.35 -13.52
CA VAL A 49 -6.25 -21.42 -13.87
C VAL A 49 -5.77 -22.86 -13.99
N VAL A 50 -5.92 -23.67 -12.95
CA VAL A 50 -5.35 -25.03 -12.93
C VAL A 50 -6.06 -25.96 -13.91
N THR A 51 -7.39 -26.05 -13.83
CA THR A 51 -8.17 -26.95 -14.70
C THR A 51 -8.00 -26.59 -16.20
N PRO A 52 -8.06 -25.30 -16.61
CA PRO A 52 -7.76 -24.90 -17.98
C PRO A 52 -6.32 -25.24 -18.41
N ALA A 53 -5.32 -25.15 -17.52
CA ALA A 53 -3.96 -25.54 -17.86
C ALA A 53 -3.87 -27.04 -18.22
N PHE A 54 -4.53 -27.93 -17.46
CA PHE A 54 -4.61 -29.34 -17.80
C PHE A 54 -5.37 -29.59 -19.12
N LEU A 55 -6.44 -28.83 -19.36
CA LEU A 55 -7.18 -28.89 -20.62
C LEU A 55 -6.26 -28.55 -21.81
N VAL A 56 -5.49 -27.47 -21.71
CA VAL A 56 -4.52 -27.05 -22.73
C VAL A 56 -3.42 -28.09 -22.91
N ILE A 57 -2.85 -28.63 -21.83
CA ILE A 57 -1.85 -29.70 -21.89
C ILE A 57 -2.41 -30.93 -22.63
N GLY A 58 -3.64 -31.35 -22.29
CA GLY A 58 -4.32 -32.44 -23.00
C GLY A 58 -4.46 -32.16 -24.50
N HIS A 59 -4.90 -30.94 -24.86
CA HIS A 59 -5.02 -30.50 -26.24
C HIS A 59 -3.68 -30.39 -26.98
N ILE A 60 -2.56 -30.14 -26.30
CA ILE A 60 -1.20 -30.12 -26.89
C ILE A 60 -0.67 -31.55 -27.09
N LEU A 61 -0.95 -32.45 -26.15
CA LEU A 61 -0.49 -33.84 -26.23
C LEU A 61 -1.12 -34.60 -27.41
N ILE A 62 -2.36 -34.29 -27.79
CA ILE A 62 -3.03 -34.90 -28.96
C ILE A 62 -2.27 -34.67 -30.27
N PRO A 63 -2.04 -33.42 -30.75
CA PRO A 63 -1.29 -33.15 -31.97
C PRO A 63 0.19 -33.53 -31.83
N PHE A 64 0.79 -33.43 -30.64
CA PHE A 64 2.16 -33.89 -30.42
C PHE A 64 2.31 -35.41 -30.62
N GLY A 65 1.37 -36.21 -30.08
CA GLY A 65 1.30 -37.65 -30.31
C GLY A 65 1.09 -37.99 -31.78
N MET A 66 0.20 -37.25 -32.46
CA MET A 66 -0.05 -37.40 -33.90
C MET A 66 1.19 -37.04 -34.73
N TYR A 67 1.91 -35.98 -34.38
CA TYR A 67 3.14 -35.55 -35.06
C TYR A 67 4.26 -36.59 -34.91
N ARG A 68 4.48 -37.11 -33.70
CA ARG A 68 5.48 -38.16 -33.43
C ARG A 68 5.16 -39.43 -34.21
N THR A 69 3.88 -39.81 -34.26
CA THR A 69 3.40 -40.98 -35.01
C THR A 69 3.58 -40.76 -36.53
N ARG A 70 3.27 -39.56 -37.03
CA ARG A 70 3.52 -39.18 -38.43
C ARG A 70 5.00 -39.24 -38.80
N LYS A 71 5.90 -38.79 -37.92
CA LYS A 71 7.36 -38.85 -38.12
C LYS A 71 7.88 -40.29 -38.16
N LYS A 72 7.29 -41.20 -37.36
CA LYS A 72 7.60 -42.64 -37.42
C LYS A 72 7.12 -43.28 -38.73
N LEU A 73 5.90 -42.98 -39.15
CA LEU A 73 5.33 -43.45 -40.43
C LEU A 73 6.17 -43.00 -41.63
N LYS A 74 6.61 -41.73 -41.65
CA LYS A 74 7.53 -41.22 -42.70
C LYS A 74 8.90 -41.89 -42.73
N LYS A 75 9.34 -42.47 -41.61
CA LYS A 75 10.63 -43.19 -41.49
C LYS A 75 10.50 -44.69 -41.76
N GLY A 76 9.33 -45.18 -42.19
CA GLY A 76 9.08 -46.60 -42.43
C GLY A 76 9.10 -47.48 -41.17
N LEU A 77 9.05 -46.88 -39.97
CA LEU A 77 9.04 -47.64 -38.73
C LEU A 77 7.67 -48.29 -38.51
N PRO A 78 7.61 -49.57 -38.07
CA PRO A 78 6.35 -50.25 -37.81
C PRO A 78 5.57 -49.53 -36.71
N VAL A 79 4.35 -49.12 -37.03
CA VAL A 79 3.38 -48.59 -36.07
C VAL A 79 2.36 -49.69 -35.83
N SER A 80 2.57 -50.47 -34.76
CA SER A 80 1.65 -51.53 -34.35
C SER A 80 0.28 -50.94 -33.99
N ASN A 81 -0.78 -51.50 -34.57
CA ASN A 81 -2.17 -51.21 -34.22
C ASN A 81 -2.63 -51.93 -32.94
N ASP A 82 -1.81 -52.83 -32.38
CA ASP A 82 -2.19 -53.79 -31.34
C ASP A 82 -1.94 -53.29 -29.91
N LYS A 83 -1.46 -52.05 -29.75
CA LYS A 83 -1.26 -51.45 -28.41
C LYS A 83 -2.44 -50.56 -28.03
N LEU A 84 -3.65 -51.11 -28.15
CA LEU A 84 -4.78 -50.60 -27.37
C LEU A 84 -4.46 -50.82 -25.89
N PHE A 85 -4.83 -49.87 -25.05
CA PHE A 85 -4.65 -49.98 -23.60
C PHE A 85 -5.57 -51.10 -23.09
N VAL A 86 -5.06 -52.33 -22.95
CA VAL A 86 -5.83 -53.47 -22.44
C VAL A 86 -5.63 -53.54 -20.93
N LEU A 87 -6.70 -53.22 -20.20
CA LEU A 87 -6.78 -53.32 -18.74
C LEU A 87 -7.44 -54.67 -18.39
N ASP A 88 -6.63 -55.69 -18.06
CA ASP A 88 -7.15 -56.99 -17.63
C ASP A 88 -7.17 -57.10 -16.09
N LEU A 89 -8.34 -56.85 -15.50
CA LEU A 89 -8.53 -56.91 -14.04
C LEU A 89 -8.55 -58.35 -13.48
N LYS A 90 -8.59 -59.38 -14.35
CA LYS A 90 -8.53 -60.79 -13.91
C LYS A 90 -7.09 -61.20 -13.56
N ASP A 91 -6.08 -60.56 -14.15
CA ASP A 91 -4.68 -60.80 -13.83
C ASP A 91 -4.29 -60.21 -12.46
N SER A 92 -3.66 -61.03 -11.61
CA SER A 92 -3.27 -60.65 -10.25
C SER A 92 -2.16 -59.61 -10.22
N LYS A 93 -1.26 -59.61 -11.21
CA LYS A 93 -0.19 -58.61 -11.32
C LYS A 93 -0.77 -57.25 -11.69
N THR A 94 -1.70 -57.21 -12.64
CA THR A 94 -2.43 -56.01 -13.02
C THR A 94 -3.24 -55.45 -11.86
N ARG A 95 -3.97 -56.28 -11.10
CA ARG A 95 -4.71 -55.85 -9.91
C ARG A 95 -3.81 -55.28 -8.80
N ASN A 96 -2.69 -55.93 -8.50
CA ASN A 96 -1.74 -55.44 -7.50
C ASN A 96 -1.06 -54.15 -7.94
N ALA A 97 -0.70 -54.03 -9.23
CA ALA A 97 -0.13 -52.80 -9.78
C ALA A 97 -1.12 -51.63 -9.70
N ILE A 98 -2.40 -51.85 -10.01
CA ILE A 98 -3.46 -50.85 -9.87
C ILE A 98 -3.65 -50.47 -8.40
N LEU A 99 -3.67 -51.43 -7.48
CA LEU A 99 -3.83 -51.16 -6.05
C LEU A 99 -2.66 -50.30 -5.52
N ILE A 100 -1.41 -50.69 -5.80
CA ILE A 100 -0.22 -49.95 -5.40
C ILE A 100 -0.22 -48.55 -6.04
N PHE A 101 -0.47 -48.46 -7.35
CA PHE A 101 -0.54 -47.18 -8.06
C PHE A 101 -1.63 -46.28 -7.46
N SER A 102 -2.79 -46.82 -7.10
CA SER A 102 -3.89 -46.08 -6.49
C SER A 102 -3.51 -45.57 -5.10
N ILE A 103 -2.94 -46.42 -4.24
CA ILE A 103 -2.49 -46.03 -2.89
C ILE A 103 -1.42 -44.94 -2.98
N VAL A 104 -0.41 -45.13 -3.84
CA VAL A 104 0.66 -44.16 -4.06
C VAL A 104 0.09 -42.85 -4.60
N SER A 105 -0.81 -42.92 -5.58
CA SER A 105 -1.46 -41.72 -6.14
C SER A 105 -2.27 -40.96 -5.09
N VAL A 106 -3.06 -41.65 -4.27
CA VAL A 106 -3.81 -41.04 -3.16
C VAL A 106 -2.86 -40.35 -2.19
N PHE A 107 -1.77 -41.02 -1.79
CA PHE A 107 -0.75 -40.43 -0.92
C PHE A 107 -0.10 -39.18 -1.54
N PHE A 108 0.28 -39.23 -2.82
CA PHE A 108 0.85 -38.08 -3.54
C PHE A 108 -0.15 -36.93 -3.66
N VAL A 109 -1.42 -37.22 -3.96
CA VAL A 109 -2.48 -36.21 -4.05
C VAL A 109 -2.68 -35.54 -2.70
N ILE A 110 -2.83 -36.31 -1.61
CA ILE A 110 -2.98 -35.78 -0.25
C ILE A 110 -1.76 -34.93 0.12
N SER A 111 -0.55 -35.45 -0.11
CA SER A 111 0.69 -34.72 0.19
C SER A 111 0.80 -33.42 -0.60
N THR A 112 0.40 -33.44 -1.87
CA THR A 112 0.40 -32.24 -2.74
C THR A 112 -0.63 -31.23 -2.28
N ILE A 113 -1.83 -31.65 -1.91
CA ILE A 113 -2.88 -30.76 -1.38
C ILE A 113 -2.40 -30.10 -0.09
N VAL A 114 -1.91 -30.89 0.87
CA VAL A 114 -1.43 -30.39 2.17
C VAL A 114 -0.21 -29.47 1.98
N GLY A 115 0.74 -29.88 1.13
CA GLY A 115 1.93 -29.10 0.81
C GLY A 115 1.58 -27.77 0.14
N SER A 116 0.70 -27.79 -0.86
CA SER A 116 0.26 -26.58 -1.59
C SER A 116 -0.51 -25.63 -0.68
N TYR A 117 -1.38 -26.16 0.19
CA TYR A 117 -2.11 -25.37 1.19
C TYR A 117 -1.15 -24.66 2.15
N LYS A 118 -0.18 -25.38 2.72
CA LYS A 118 0.83 -24.78 3.60
C LYS A 118 1.71 -23.76 2.88
N ALA A 119 2.17 -24.08 1.66
CA ALA A 119 2.97 -23.16 0.86
C ALA A 119 2.22 -21.87 0.54
N PHE A 120 0.94 -21.98 0.17
CA PHE A 120 0.06 -20.82 -0.04
C PHE A 120 0.03 -19.93 1.21
N HIS A 121 -0.36 -20.49 2.36
CA HIS A 121 -0.48 -19.72 3.59
C HIS A 121 0.82 -19.08 4.04
N TYR A 122 1.94 -19.79 3.85
CA TYR A 122 3.25 -19.24 4.14
C TYR A 122 3.58 -18.06 3.20
N THR A 123 3.38 -18.20 1.89
CA THR A 123 3.67 -17.13 0.90
C THR A 123 2.74 -15.92 0.96
N GLU A 124 1.73 -15.95 1.82
CA GLU A 124 0.82 -14.83 2.12
C GLU A 124 0.98 -14.31 3.56
N SER A 125 1.88 -14.91 4.32
CA SER A 125 2.17 -14.50 5.68
C SER A 125 2.99 -13.21 5.71
N VAL A 126 2.84 -12.49 6.82
CA VAL A 126 3.68 -11.32 7.14
C VAL A 126 5.16 -11.70 7.24
N GLU A 127 5.46 -12.91 7.72
CA GLU A 127 6.83 -13.42 7.82
C GLU A 127 7.49 -13.55 6.45
N PHE A 128 6.79 -14.17 5.49
CA PHE A 128 7.29 -14.30 4.14
C PHE A 128 7.52 -12.94 3.47
N CYS A 129 6.53 -12.04 3.53
CA CYS A 129 6.63 -10.73 2.88
C CYS A 129 7.60 -9.77 3.58
N GLY A 130 7.72 -9.81 4.90
CA GLY A 130 8.45 -8.81 5.68
C GLY A 130 9.83 -9.24 6.17
N LYS A 131 10.07 -10.54 6.38
CA LYS A 131 11.32 -11.05 6.96
C LYS A 131 12.20 -11.81 5.98
N LEU A 132 11.63 -12.47 4.96
CA LEU A 132 12.44 -13.28 4.05
C LEU A 132 13.49 -12.46 3.30
N CYS A 133 13.07 -11.31 2.76
CA CYS A 133 13.95 -10.33 2.11
C CYS A 133 14.23 -9.15 3.05
N HIS A 134 14.56 -9.42 4.32
CA HIS A 134 14.62 -8.40 5.38
C HIS A 134 15.43 -7.16 4.98
N LYS A 135 16.59 -7.32 4.34
CA LYS A 135 17.45 -6.20 3.94
C LYS A 135 16.74 -5.11 3.13
N VAL A 136 15.79 -5.49 2.26
CA VAL A 136 15.04 -4.54 1.42
C VAL A 136 13.65 -4.23 1.99
N MET A 137 13.07 -5.19 2.71
CA MET A 137 11.71 -5.07 3.28
C MET A 137 11.66 -4.48 4.67
N GLN A 138 12.80 -4.33 5.36
CA GLN A 138 12.88 -3.78 6.72
C GLN A 138 12.14 -2.45 6.87
N PRO A 139 12.27 -1.45 5.97
CA PRO A 139 11.54 -0.19 6.11
C PRO A 139 10.02 -0.38 6.12
N GLU A 140 9.50 -1.20 5.21
CA GLU A 140 8.06 -1.43 5.07
C GLU A 140 7.54 -2.31 6.21
N TYR A 141 8.32 -3.31 6.64
CA TYR A 141 7.99 -4.22 7.74
C TYR A 141 7.94 -3.50 9.09
N VAL A 142 8.95 -2.68 9.41
CA VAL A 142 8.99 -1.92 10.67
C VAL A 142 7.85 -0.91 10.70
N ALA A 143 7.60 -0.19 9.59
CA ALA A 143 6.48 0.75 9.52
C ALA A 143 5.13 0.03 9.69
N TYR A 144 4.95 -1.12 9.05
CA TYR A 144 3.77 -1.99 9.21
C TYR A 144 3.49 -2.36 10.67
N GLN A 145 4.52 -2.82 11.39
CA GLN A 145 4.39 -3.24 12.79
C GLN A 145 3.98 -2.09 13.73
N ASN A 146 4.30 -0.85 13.37
CA ASN A 146 3.97 0.34 14.15
C ASN A 146 2.71 1.06 13.63
N SER A 147 1.89 0.39 12.81
CA SER A 147 0.69 0.97 12.18
C SER A 147 -0.62 0.43 12.77
N PRO A 148 -1.76 1.11 12.53
CA PRO A 148 -3.08 0.60 12.88
C PRO A 148 -3.42 -0.76 12.22
N HIS A 149 -2.73 -1.12 11.14
CA HIS A 149 -2.95 -2.35 10.38
C HIS A 149 -1.94 -3.46 10.70
N ALA A 150 -1.17 -3.35 11.80
CA ALA A 150 -0.12 -4.32 12.17
C ALA A 150 -0.62 -5.78 12.38
N ARG A 151 -1.94 -6.01 12.38
CA ARG A 151 -2.58 -7.32 12.50
C ARG A 151 -3.28 -7.80 11.22
N VAL A 152 -3.25 -7.01 10.14
CA VAL A 152 -3.83 -7.36 8.84
C VAL A 152 -2.72 -7.92 7.96
N LYS A 153 -2.89 -9.12 7.39
CA LYS A 153 -1.80 -9.73 6.61
C LYS A 153 -1.43 -8.86 5.41
N CYS A 154 -0.14 -8.86 5.04
CA CYS A 154 0.33 -8.15 3.85
C CYS A 154 -0.49 -8.53 2.62
N ALA A 155 -0.82 -9.81 2.43
CA ALA A 155 -1.57 -10.29 1.25
C ALA A 155 -2.98 -9.69 1.14
N GLU A 156 -3.67 -9.46 2.26
CA GLU A 156 -5.01 -8.84 2.28
C GLU A 156 -4.97 -7.44 1.64
N CYS A 157 -3.85 -6.73 1.83
CA CYS A 157 -3.59 -5.41 1.25
C CYS A 157 -2.54 -5.37 0.13
N HIS A 158 -1.90 -6.48 -0.31
CA HIS A 158 -0.91 -6.55 -1.42
C HIS A 158 -1.21 -7.50 -2.61
N VAL A 159 -2.08 -8.52 -2.46
CA VAL A 159 -2.37 -9.51 -3.52
C VAL A 159 -3.59 -9.18 -4.41
N GLY A 160 -4.65 -8.59 -3.84
CA GLY A 160 -5.91 -8.28 -4.55
C GLY A 160 -6.90 -9.45 -4.53
N GLU A 161 -8.16 -9.18 -4.86
CA GLU A 161 -9.20 -10.22 -4.88
C GLU A 161 -9.22 -11.00 -6.19
N GLY A 162 -9.59 -12.28 -6.13
CA GLY A 162 -9.79 -13.10 -7.32
C GLY A 162 -8.50 -13.70 -7.90
N ALA A 163 -8.68 -14.73 -8.74
CA ALA A 163 -7.57 -15.52 -9.29
C ALA A 163 -6.63 -14.71 -10.22
N ASP A 164 -7.15 -13.73 -10.97
CA ASP A 164 -6.34 -12.90 -11.86
C ASP A 164 -5.33 -12.04 -11.10
N PHE A 165 -5.79 -11.30 -10.08
CA PHE A 165 -4.90 -10.51 -9.23
C PHE A 165 -3.94 -11.39 -8.43
N TYR A 166 -4.40 -12.57 -7.98
CA TYR A 166 -3.51 -13.56 -7.37
C TYR A 166 -2.34 -13.93 -8.30
N VAL A 167 -2.62 -14.36 -9.54
CA VAL A 167 -1.59 -14.74 -10.51
C VAL A 167 -0.66 -13.55 -10.83
N LYS A 168 -1.22 -12.36 -11.09
CA LYS A 168 -0.45 -11.14 -11.33
C LYS A 168 0.49 -10.82 -10.16
N SER A 169 0.01 -10.94 -8.93
CA SER A 169 0.81 -10.68 -7.72
C SER A 169 1.99 -11.65 -7.59
N LYS A 170 1.79 -12.96 -7.86
CA LYS A 170 2.84 -13.97 -7.77
C LYS A 170 3.88 -13.82 -8.89
N MET A 171 3.43 -13.48 -10.11
CA MET A 171 4.33 -13.16 -11.22
C MET A 171 5.17 -11.89 -10.95
N SER A 172 4.56 -10.86 -10.36
CA SER A 172 5.28 -9.68 -9.89
C SER A 172 6.28 -10.03 -8.79
N GLY A 173 5.87 -10.84 -7.81
CA GLY A 173 6.74 -11.33 -6.74
C GLY A 173 7.95 -12.09 -7.26
N LEU A 174 7.80 -12.95 -8.27
CA LEU A 174 8.92 -13.65 -8.91
C LEU A 174 9.93 -12.68 -9.54
N ARG A 175 9.44 -11.62 -10.21
CA ARG A 175 10.30 -10.55 -10.75
C ARG A 175 11.03 -9.79 -9.64
N GLN A 176 10.35 -9.54 -8.51
CA GLN A 176 10.96 -8.89 -7.35
C GLN A 176 12.07 -9.76 -6.72
N VAL A 177 11.84 -11.07 -6.58
CA VAL A 177 12.86 -12.03 -6.13
C VAL A 177 14.07 -12.01 -7.06
N TYR A 178 13.86 -12.02 -8.38
CA TYR A 178 14.94 -11.93 -9.35
C TYR A 178 15.74 -10.63 -9.21
N LYS A 179 15.06 -9.48 -9.09
CA LYS A 179 15.72 -8.18 -8.83
C LYS A 179 16.49 -8.16 -7.51
N TYR A 180 15.96 -8.80 -6.47
CA TYR A 180 16.63 -8.92 -5.17
C TYR A 180 17.92 -9.73 -5.27
N ILE A 181 17.87 -10.91 -5.93
CA ILE A 181 19.03 -11.79 -6.14
C ILE A 181 20.12 -11.07 -6.96
N LEU A 182 19.73 -10.37 -8.02
CA LEU A 182 20.68 -9.61 -8.85
C LEU A 182 21.11 -8.27 -8.26
N GLY A 183 20.46 -7.79 -7.19
CA GLY A 183 20.74 -6.48 -6.61
C GLY A 183 20.32 -5.28 -7.48
N THR A 184 19.46 -5.47 -8.48
CA THR A 184 19.08 -4.45 -9.49
C THR A 184 17.86 -3.60 -9.13
N TYR A 185 17.52 -3.52 -7.83
CA TYR A 185 16.39 -2.73 -7.34
C TYR A 185 16.80 -1.29 -6.99
N PRO A 186 15.90 -0.30 -7.17
CA PRO A 186 16.17 1.08 -6.78
C PRO A 186 16.17 1.23 -5.25
N ARG A 187 16.89 2.24 -4.77
CA ARG A 187 16.92 2.68 -3.36
C ARG A 187 16.70 4.19 -3.34
N PRO A 188 15.57 4.70 -2.84
CA PRO A 188 14.43 3.96 -2.28
C PRO A 188 13.59 3.19 -3.32
N ILE A 189 12.77 2.25 -2.84
CA ILE A 189 11.85 1.48 -3.67
C ILE A 189 10.62 2.36 -3.98
N ALA A 190 10.40 2.70 -5.25
CA ALA A 190 9.25 3.53 -5.63
C ALA A 190 7.91 2.88 -5.24
N THR A 191 6.96 3.69 -4.78
CA THR A 191 5.57 3.24 -4.55
C THR A 191 4.97 2.80 -5.89
N PRO A 192 4.34 1.62 -5.98
CA PRO A 192 3.86 1.05 -7.25
C PRO A 192 2.52 1.68 -7.69
N ILE A 193 2.54 2.99 -7.97
CA ILE A 193 1.36 3.82 -8.27
C ILE A 193 0.62 3.32 -9.53
N GLU A 194 1.34 2.78 -10.51
CA GLU A 194 0.80 2.28 -11.80
C GLU A 194 0.05 0.95 -11.69
N ASN A 195 0.36 0.13 -10.68
CA ASN A 195 -0.20 -1.21 -10.51
C ASN A 195 -1.03 -1.31 -9.21
N LEU A 196 -1.64 -0.20 -8.80
CA LEU A 196 -2.56 -0.20 -7.69
C LEU A 196 -3.83 -0.94 -8.10
N ARG A 197 -4.02 -2.11 -7.50
CA ARG A 197 -5.31 -2.80 -7.55
C ARG A 197 -6.43 -1.94 -6.92
N PRO A 198 -7.71 -2.22 -7.24
CA PRO A 198 -8.82 -1.38 -6.83
C PRO A 198 -8.87 -1.18 -5.31
N ALA A 199 -8.73 0.08 -4.88
CA ALA A 199 -8.73 0.41 -3.46
C ALA A 199 -10.08 0.10 -2.81
N ARG A 200 -11.20 0.30 -3.52
CA ARG A 200 -12.54 0.01 -2.99
C ARG A 200 -12.72 -1.47 -2.63
N GLU A 201 -12.41 -2.39 -3.55
CA GLU A 201 -12.49 -3.84 -3.32
C GLU A 201 -11.59 -4.33 -2.17
N THR A 202 -10.49 -3.62 -1.92
CA THR A 202 -9.54 -3.98 -0.84
C THR A 202 -9.95 -3.37 0.50
N CYS A 203 -10.15 -2.05 0.54
CA CYS A 203 -10.37 -1.29 1.75
C CYS A 203 -11.79 -1.46 2.30
N GLU A 204 -12.80 -1.55 1.44
CA GLU A 204 -14.21 -1.52 1.86
C GLU A 204 -14.67 -2.80 2.56
N LYS A 205 -13.88 -3.88 2.47
CA LYS A 205 -14.08 -5.10 3.25
C LYS A 205 -14.05 -4.85 4.76
N CYS A 206 -13.23 -3.89 5.19
CA CYS A 206 -13.06 -3.55 6.60
C CYS A 206 -13.55 -2.12 6.91
N HIS A 207 -13.56 -1.24 5.90
CA HIS A 207 -13.95 0.17 6.04
C HIS A 207 -15.21 0.47 5.24
N TRP A 208 -16.38 0.45 5.87
CA TRP A 208 -17.66 0.61 5.19
C TRP A 208 -18.01 2.10 4.88
N PRO A 209 -17.86 2.60 3.63
CA PRO A 209 -18.00 4.02 3.33
C PRO A 209 -19.41 4.59 3.56
N GLN A 210 -20.43 3.75 3.38
CA GLN A 210 -21.83 4.15 3.53
C GLN A 210 -22.25 4.25 5.01
N LYS A 211 -21.41 3.81 5.95
CA LYS A 211 -21.63 4.04 7.38
C LYS A 211 -21.22 5.47 7.74
N PHE A 212 -21.97 6.09 8.65
CA PHE A 212 -21.66 7.43 9.12
C PHE A 212 -20.29 7.51 9.81
N TYR A 213 -19.52 8.54 9.47
CA TYR A 213 -18.27 8.88 10.12
C TYR A 213 -18.45 10.16 10.93
N THR A 214 -18.37 10.04 12.25
CA THR A 214 -18.41 11.19 13.15
C THR A 214 -17.19 12.08 12.94
N ASN A 215 -17.37 13.38 13.16
CA ASN A 215 -16.24 14.27 13.36
C ASN A 215 -15.36 13.76 14.51
N ALA A 216 -14.05 13.99 14.40
CA ALA A 216 -13.08 13.48 15.38
C ALA A 216 -12.21 14.61 15.94
N LEU A 217 -12.06 14.63 17.26
CA LEU A 217 -11.11 15.52 17.91
C LEU A 217 -9.70 14.96 17.76
N ARG A 218 -8.82 15.74 17.14
CA ARG A 218 -7.40 15.46 16.98
C ARG A 218 -6.60 16.43 17.84
N LYS A 219 -5.96 15.90 18.89
CA LYS A 219 -5.09 16.66 19.79
C LYS A 219 -3.64 16.44 19.38
N GLU A 220 -2.94 17.52 19.09
CA GLU A 220 -1.54 17.50 18.68
C GLU A 220 -0.71 18.34 19.64
N LYS A 221 0.45 17.80 20.02
CA LYS A 221 1.45 18.46 20.85
C LYS A 221 2.71 18.69 20.03
N TYR A 222 3.24 19.89 20.11
CA TYR A 222 4.46 20.33 19.46
C TYR A 222 5.42 20.88 20.50
N TYR A 223 6.71 20.78 20.20
CA TYR A 223 7.78 21.31 21.04
C TYR A 223 8.67 22.19 20.16
N LEU A 224 8.85 23.44 20.57
CA LEU A 224 9.76 24.36 19.89
C LEU A 224 11.21 23.95 20.11
N ALA A 225 12.07 24.30 19.15
CA ALA A 225 13.51 24.06 19.23
C ALA A 225 14.22 25.20 19.99
N ASP A 226 13.73 25.52 21.20
CA ASP A 226 14.27 26.56 22.07
C ASP A 226 14.87 25.96 23.36
N SER A 227 15.33 26.83 24.27
CA SER A 227 15.95 26.40 25.53
C SER A 227 15.01 25.60 26.43
N ALA A 228 13.70 25.88 26.37
CA ALA A 228 12.71 25.28 27.26
C ALA A 228 11.99 24.07 26.62
N ASN A 229 12.29 23.78 25.35
CA ASN A 229 11.45 22.95 24.50
C ASN A 229 9.97 23.37 24.61
N THR A 230 9.67 24.65 24.42
CA THR A 230 8.34 25.21 24.73
C THR A 230 7.21 24.37 24.10
N GLU A 231 6.30 23.88 24.96
CA GLU A 231 5.14 23.09 24.54
C GLU A 231 4.09 23.98 23.87
N TRP A 232 3.68 23.57 22.67
CA TRP A 232 2.56 24.16 21.94
C TRP A 232 1.51 23.08 21.67
N ASN A 233 0.27 23.34 22.03
CA ASN A 233 -0.84 22.43 21.85
C ASN A 233 -1.81 22.98 20.79
N ILE A 234 -2.40 22.08 20.01
CA ILE A 234 -3.52 22.39 19.12
C ILE A 234 -4.52 21.24 19.13
N THR A 235 -5.80 21.58 19.23
CA THR A 235 -6.91 20.64 19.13
C THR A 235 -7.77 21.02 17.94
N LEU A 236 -7.88 20.08 17.01
CA LEU A 236 -8.65 20.21 15.78
C LEU A 236 -9.92 19.37 15.89
N ASN A 237 -11.06 19.92 15.49
CA ASN A 237 -12.25 19.14 15.19
C ASN A 237 -12.23 18.78 13.70
N MET A 238 -11.84 17.55 13.38
CA MET A 238 -11.75 17.06 12.01
C MET A 238 -13.13 16.73 11.47
N LYS A 239 -13.53 17.37 10.37
CA LYS A 239 -14.82 17.19 9.70
C LYS A 239 -14.78 15.98 8.76
N ILE A 240 -14.76 14.78 9.34
CA ILE A 240 -14.62 13.53 8.56
C ILE A 240 -15.87 13.30 7.69
N GLY A 241 -17.05 13.44 8.26
CA GLY A 241 -18.34 13.32 7.58
C GLY A 241 -19.25 14.51 7.87
N ALA A 242 -20.55 14.32 7.67
CA ALA A 242 -21.53 15.34 7.98
C ALA A 242 -21.66 15.65 9.48
N ASN A 243 -22.01 16.89 9.82
CA ASN A 243 -22.32 17.29 11.19
C ASN A 243 -23.54 16.54 11.74
N HIS A 244 -24.51 16.23 10.86
CA HIS A 244 -25.67 15.41 11.19
C HIS A 244 -25.61 14.06 10.49
N GLN A 245 -25.72 12.99 11.27
CA GLN A 245 -25.65 11.60 10.76
C GLN A 245 -26.63 11.31 9.63
N ALA A 246 -27.83 11.89 9.68
CA ALA A 246 -28.87 11.72 8.65
C ALA A 246 -28.44 12.21 7.26
N LEU A 247 -27.46 13.11 7.18
CA LEU A 247 -26.97 13.66 5.91
C LEU A 247 -25.90 12.78 5.24
N GLY A 248 -25.36 11.78 5.94
CA GLY A 248 -24.40 10.83 5.35
C GLY A 248 -23.14 11.50 4.78
N LEU A 249 -22.89 11.32 3.48
CA LEU A 249 -21.69 11.81 2.76
C LEU A 249 -21.93 13.09 1.96
N THR A 250 -22.84 13.98 2.39
CA THR A 250 -23.13 15.24 1.68
C THR A 250 -22.13 16.36 1.96
N GLU A 251 -21.37 16.27 3.04
CA GLU A 251 -20.36 17.25 3.45
C GLU A 251 -19.19 16.56 4.18
N GLY A 252 -18.17 17.35 4.57
CA GLY A 252 -16.95 16.86 5.21
C GLY A 252 -15.95 16.23 4.23
N ILE A 253 -14.83 15.76 4.75
CA ILE A 253 -13.72 15.23 3.95
C ILE A 253 -14.14 13.98 3.15
N HIS A 254 -14.96 13.09 3.72
CA HIS A 254 -15.45 11.89 3.04
C HIS A 254 -16.54 12.17 2.00
N TRP A 255 -16.90 13.42 1.72
CA TRP A 255 -17.71 13.74 0.54
C TRP A 255 -17.10 13.18 -0.75
N HIS A 256 -15.77 13.09 -0.83
CA HIS A 256 -15.03 12.56 -1.99
C HIS A 256 -15.33 11.09 -2.33
N ILE A 257 -15.84 10.31 -1.38
CA ILE A 257 -16.22 8.90 -1.60
C ILE A 257 -17.74 8.73 -1.76
N ASN A 258 -18.49 9.82 -1.89
CA ASN A 258 -19.94 9.77 -2.10
C ASN A 258 -20.27 9.04 -3.42
N PRO A 259 -21.09 7.96 -3.40
CA PRO A 259 -21.38 7.18 -4.59
C PRO A 259 -22.16 7.95 -5.67
N ASN A 260 -22.79 9.07 -5.32
CA ASN A 260 -23.54 9.92 -6.25
C ASN A 260 -22.63 10.82 -7.09
N PHE A 261 -21.34 10.93 -6.75
CA PHE A 261 -20.39 11.76 -7.48
C PHE A 261 -19.23 10.90 -7.97
N GLN A 262 -18.72 11.23 -9.16
CA GLN A 262 -17.45 10.72 -9.67
C GLN A 262 -16.48 11.87 -9.80
N ILE A 263 -15.33 11.73 -9.17
CA ILE A 263 -14.24 12.70 -9.22
C ILE A 263 -13.13 12.04 -10.03
N ASP A 264 -12.89 12.54 -11.23
CA ASP A 264 -11.77 12.12 -12.06
C ASP A 264 -10.73 13.24 -12.09
N TYR A 265 -9.44 12.90 -12.11
CA TYR A 265 -8.37 13.89 -12.18
C TYR A 265 -7.27 13.46 -13.14
N LYS A 266 -6.49 14.45 -13.57
CA LYS A 266 -5.27 14.26 -14.36
C LYS A 266 -4.08 14.82 -13.59
N SER A 267 -2.97 14.10 -13.57
CA SER A 267 -1.81 14.43 -12.73
C SER A 267 -0.50 14.06 -13.39
N ASN A 268 0.61 14.48 -12.77
CA ASN A 268 1.91 13.87 -13.06
C ASN A 268 1.94 12.38 -12.62
N PRO A 269 2.93 11.58 -13.09
CA PRO A 269 3.02 10.15 -12.75
C PRO A 269 3.13 9.85 -11.25
N LYS A 270 3.72 10.77 -10.48
CA LYS A 270 3.82 10.68 -9.00
C LYS A 270 2.53 11.04 -8.28
N ARG A 271 1.52 11.57 -8.98
CA ARG A 271 0.24 12.08 -8.44
C ARG A 271 0.38 13.17 -7.38
N ASN A 272 1.50 13.87 -7.35
CA ASN A 272 1.72 14.97 -6.40
C ASN A 272 1.27 16.32 -6.96
N GLU A 273 1.10 16.42 -8.28
CA GLU A 273 0.65 17.62 -8.95
C GLU A 273 -0.55 17.27 -9.82
N ILE A 274 -1.67 17.97 -9.57
CA ILE A 274 -2.93 17.77 -10.27
C ILE A 274 -3.06 18.90 -11.29
N TYR A 275 -3.51 18.56 -12.50
CA TYR A 275 -3.63 19.50 -13.61
C TYR A 275 -5.09 19.85 -13.94
N SER A 276 -5.99 18.90 -13.72
CA SER A 276 -7.44 19.13 -13.88
C SER A 276 -8.23 18.17 -13.02
N VAL A 277 -9.40 18.62 -12.58
CA VAL A 277 -10.37 17.82 -11.81
C VAL A 277 -11.72 17.91 -12.51
N LYS A 278 -12.33 16.76 -12.79
CA LYS A 278 -13.69 16.66 -13.32
C LYS A 278 -14.58 16.03 -12.26
N ILE A 279 -15.71 16.68 -11.99
CA ILE A 279 -16.73 16.18 -11.08
C ILE A 279 -17.99 15.90 -11.89
N THR A 280 -18.45 14.66 -11.88
CA THR A 280 -19.69 14.22 -12.55
C THR A 280 -20.70 13.79 -11.50
N ASN A 281 -21.87 14.44 -11.49
CA ASN A 281 -22.99 14.01 -10.66
C ASN A 281 -23.71 12.84 -11.36
N LYS A 282 -23.63 11.64 -10.79
CA LYS A 282 -24.20 10.42 -11.38
C LYS A 282 -25.73 10.40 -11.43
N LYS A 283 -26.40 11.23 -10.61
CA LYS A 283 -27.87 11.33 -10.59
C LYS A 283 -28.40 12.26 -11.68
N THR A 284 -27.71 13.36 -11.95
CA THR A 284 -28.18 14.40 -12.90
C THR A 284 -27.43 14.38 -14.22
N GLY A 285 -26.27 13.73 -14.29
CA GLY A 285 -25.37 13.75 -15.45
C GLY A 285 -24.56 15.05 -15.59
N VAL A 286 -24.74 16.03 -14.71
CA VAL A 286 -24.02 17.32 -14.79
C VAL A 286 -22.54 17.10 -14.52
N GLU A 287 -21.70 17.55 -15.45
CA GLU A 287 -20.24 17.57 -15.32
C GLU A 287 -19.74 18.98 -15.03
N THR A 288 -18.75 19.10 -14.15
CA THR A 288 -18.03 20.36 -13.90
C THR A 288 -16.54 20.08 -13.94
N ILE A 289 -15.84 20.77 -14.85
CA ILE A 289 -14.39 20.66 -15.00
C ILE A 289 -13.75 21.87 -14.35
N TYR A 290 -12.77 21.61 -13.49
CA TYR A 290 -11.91 22.60 -12.88
C TYR A 290 -10.50 22.47 -13.47
N LYS A 291 -9.94 23.61 -13.89
CA LYS A 291 -8.58 23.71 -14.39
C LYS A 291 -7.83 24.77 -13.59
N ASN A 292 -6.52 24.58 -13.47
CA ASN A 292 -5.64 25.58 -12.91
C ASN A 292 -4.86 26.20 -14.07
N ASP A 293 -5.21 27.42 -14.43
CA ASP A 293 -4.62 28.14 -15.58
C ASP A 293 -3.20 28.67 -15.29
N GLU A 294 -2.75 28.60 -14.03
CA GLU A 294 -1.38 28.98 -13.63
C GLU A 294 -0.34 27.88 -13.90
N LEU A 295 -0.77 26.69 -14.34
CA LEU A 295 0.13 25.59 -14.65
C LEU A 295 0.73 25.75 -16.05
N GLU A 296 2.05 25.64 -16.15
CA GLU A 296 2.81 25.74 -17.41
C GLU A 296 2.64 24.53 -18.36
N VAL A 297 1.58 23.73 -18.19
CA VAL A 297 1.34 22.52 -18.99
C VAL A 297 0.38 22.85 -20.14
N LYS A 298 0.84 22.67 -21.38
CA LYS A 298 0.02 22.91 -22.59
C LYS A 298 -1.31 22.13 -22.52
N PRO A 299 -2.47 22.75 -22.83
CA PRO A 299 -3.77 22.10 -22.79
C PRO A 299 -3.85 20.78 -23.57
N ASP A 300 -3.18 20.70 -24.72
CA ASP A 300 -3.12 19.49 -25.55
C ASP A 300 -2.41 18.33 -24.85
N ALA A 301 -1.38 18.62 -24.06
CA ALA A 301 -0.68 17.61 -23.28
C ALA A 301 -1.59 17.06 -22.17
N ILE A 302 -2.34 17.93 -21.48
CA ILE A 302 -3.33 17.52 -20.48
C ILE A 302 -4.42 16.66 -21.12
N SER A 303 -4.88 17.00 -22.32
CA SER A 303 -5.94 16.23 -23.01
C SER A 303 -5.57 14.75 -23.22
N LYS A 304 -4.29 14.47 -23.52
CA LYS A 304 -3.73 13.12 -23.78
C LYS A 304 -3.39 12.33 -22.52
N MET A 305 -3.35 12.97 -21.35
CA MET A 305 -3.08 12.26 -20.09
C MET A 305 -4.26 11.35 -19.72
N GLU A 306 -3.91 10.20 -19.15
CA GLU A 306 -4.89 9.28 -18.57
C GLU A 306 -5.67 9.99 -17.47
N SER A 307 -7.00 9.87 -17.53
CA SER A 307 -7.89 10.38 -16.49
C SER A 307 -8.12 9.27 -15.48
N ARG A 308 -7.90 9.55 -14.21
CA ARG A 308 -8.05 8.58 -13.13
C ARG A 308 -9.18 8.97 -12.20
N GLY A 309 -10.05 8.02 -11.88
CA GLY A 309 -11.04 8.16 -10.81
C GLY A 309 -10.38 8.18 -9.43
N MET A 310 -10.78 9.15 -8.61
CA MET A 310 -10.32 9.31 -7.24
C MET A 310 -10.79 8.13 -6.37
N ASP A 311 -9.90 7.61 -5.53
CA ASP A 311 -10.18 6.57 -4.56
C ASP A 311 -9.53 6.82 -3.20
N CYS A 312 -9.69 5.86 -2.28
CA CYS A 312 -9.21 5.95 -0.90
C CYS A 312 -7.70 6.25 -0.82
N MET A 313 -6.91 5.72 -1.77
CA MET A 313 -5.45 5.84 -1.75
C MET A 313 -4.95 7.21 -2.20
N ASP A 314 -5.79 8.06 -2.80
CA ASP A 314 -5.39 9.41 -3.16
C ASP A 314 -5.22 10.31 -1.92
N CYS A 315 -5.92 9.98 -0.83
CA CYS A 315 -5.78 10.62 0.48
C CYS A 315 -5.04 9.70 1.48
N HIS A 316 -5.51 8.46 1.67
CA HIS A 316 -4.93 7.47 2.59
C HIS A 316 -3.81 6.68 1.92
N ASN A 317 -2.85 7.37 1.32
CA ASN A 317 -1.84 6.77 0.45
C ASN A 317 -0.80 5.88 1.16
N ARG A 318 -0.68 5.97 2.50
CA ARG A 318 0.19 5.13 3.33
C ARG A 318 -0.50 4.75 4.65
N PRO A 319 -1.53 3.88 4.63
CA PRO A 319 -2.34 3.57 5.81
C PRO A 319 -1.63 2.63 6.80
N SER A 320 -0.61 1.90 6.34
CA SER A 320 0.11 0.89 7.13
C SER A 320 1.61 1.12 7.17
N HIS A 321 2.16 1.99 6.34
CA HIS A 321 3.61 2.12 6.17
C HIS A 321 4.06 3.57 6.34
N GLU A 322 3.72 4.16 7.50
CA GLU A 322 3.97 5.57 7.75
C GLU A 322 5.43 5.86 8.14
N TYR A 323 6.10 6.72 7.38
CA TYR A 323 7.37 7.34 7.78
C TYR A 323 7.09 8.77 8.23
N ARG A 324 7.27 9.04 9.52
CA ARG A 324 6.98 10.35 10.13
C ARG A 324 8.20 11.26 10.02
N SER A 325 7.97 12.56 9.87
CA SER A 325 9.04 13.56 9.87
C SER A 325 9.79 13.58 11.22
N PRO A 326 11.06 14.03 11.22
CA PRO A 326 11.81 14.32 12.44
C PRO A 326 11.04 15.14 13.46
N SER A 327 10.33 16.18 13.00
CA SER A 327 9.55 17.00 13.91
C SER A 327 8.45 16.19 14.58
N LYS A 328 7.70 15.39 13.80
CA LYS A 328 6.56 14.62 14.28
C LYS A 328 6.95 13.52 15.27
N TYR A 329 7.94 12.67 14.95
CA TYR A 329 8.29 11.57 15.85
C TYR A 329 9.01 12.06 17.11
N ILE A 330 9.80 13.15 17.04
CA ILE A 330 10.40 13.75 18.24
C ILE A 330 9.35 14.44 19.10
N ASN A 331 8.39 15.15 18.52
CA ASN A 331 7.29 15.73 19.32
C ASN A 331 6.47 14.64 20.02
N THR A 332 6.23 13.52 19.34
CA THR A 332 5.56 12.35 19.93
C THR A 332 6.38 11.78 21.10
N LEU A 333 7.71 11.65 20.92
CA LEU A 333 8.61 11.18 21.97
C LEU A 333 8.56 12.09 23.21
N LEU A 334 8.74 13.41 23.03
CA LEU A 334 8.72 14.39 24.12
C LEU A 334 7.35 14.45 24.83
N ALA A 335 6.25 14.33 24.08
CA ALA A 335 4.90 14.24 24.65
C ALA A 335 4.70 12.97 25.49
N SER A 336 5.28 11.84 25.05
CA SER A 336 5.16 10.56 25.76
C SER A 336 6.11 10.41 26.95
N GLN A 337 7.19 11.19 26.97
CA GLN A 337 8.25 11.14 27.99
C GLN A 337 8.59 12.56 28.47
N PRO A 338 7.77 13.14 29.38
CA PRO A 338 7.97 14.51 29.86
C PRO A 338 9.33 14.77 30.49
N GLN A 339 10.00 13.75 31.02
CA GLN A 339 11.37 13.81 31.54
C GLN A 339 12.41 14.15 30.46
N LEU A 340 12.15 13.82 29.19
CA LEU A 340 13.01 14.23 28.08
C LEU A 340 12.76 15.69 27.71
N ALA A 341 11.50 16.13 27.74
CA ALA A 341 11.13 17.51 27.46
C ALA A 341 11.73 18.52 28.46
N SER A 342 12.06 18.08 29.68
CA SER A 342 12.70 18.93 30.69
C SER A 342 14.21 19.13 30.48
N ILE A 343 14.85 18.38 29.57
CA ILE A 343 16.28 18.57 29.23
C ILE A 343 16.40 19.81 28.34
N PRO A 344 17.02 20.92 28.81
CA PRO A 344 17.04 22.17 28.04
C PRO A 344 17.73 21.99 26.69
N TRP A 345 17.21 22.60 25.64
CA TRP A 345 17.72 22.52 24.25
C TRP A 345 17.68 21.14 23.59
N LEU A 346 17.07 20.11 24.20
CA LEU A 346 17.05 18.77 23.63
C LEU A 346 16.43 18.73 22.23
N LYS A 347 15.28 19.39 22.03
CA LYS A 347 14.64 19.43 20.71
C LYS A 347 15.60 20.00 19.66
N SER A 348 16.28 21.10 19.96
CA SER A 348 17.24 21.72 19.04
C SER A 348 18.41 20.78 18.68
N ALA A 349 19.09 20.24 19.70
CA ALA A 349 20.22 19.32 19.55
C ALA A 349 19.86 18.10 18.68
N VAL A 350 18.68 17.54 18.92
CA VAL A 350 18.21 16.34 18.22
C VAL A 350 17.86 16.64 16.77
N MET A 351 17.12 17.73 16.52
CA MET A 351 16.71 18.09 15.16
C MET A 351 17.93 18.41 14.28
N ASP A 352 18.99 19.00 14.84
CA ASP A 352 20.25 19.22 14.13
C ASP A 352 21.00 17.90 13.84
N ALA A 353 20.95 16.93 14.76
CA ALA A 353 21.56 15.63 14.56
C ALA A 353 20.85 14.81 13.47
N VAL A 354 19.51 14.76 13.48
CA VAL A 354 18.74 13.83 12.63
C VAL A 354 18.36 14.38 11.26
N LYS A 355 18.57 15.68 10.98
CA LYS A 355 18.31 16.26 9.64
C LYS A 355 19.34 15.84 8.59
N VAL A 356 20.49 15.31 9.00
CA VAL A 356 21.60 14.98 8.08
C VAL A 356 21.40 13.58 7.50
N PRO A 357 21.62 13.38 6.19
CA PRO A 357 21.57 12.05 5.59
C PRO A 357 22.75 11.18 6.06
N TYR A 358 22.44 9.96 6.47
CA TYR A 358 23.42 8.95 6.87
C TYR A 358 23.49 7.82 5.85
N SER A 359 24.63 7.12 5.81
CA SER A 359 24.89 6.04 4.85
C SER A 359 24.45 4.66 5.34
N THR A 360 24.58 4.40 6.64
CA THR A 360 24.27 3.11 7.28
C THR A 360 23.61 3.34 8.63
N THR A 361 22.96 2.30 9.14
CA THR A 361 22.35 2.27 10.47
C THR A 361 23.42 2.51 11.55
N ASP A 362 24.60 1.89 11.42
CA ASP A 362 25.70 2.06 12.37
C ASP A 362 26.28 3.48 12.35
N SER A 363 26.46 4.07 11.16
CA SER A 363 26.95 5.45 11.06
C SER A 363 25.91 6.43 11.60
N ALA A 364 24.63 6.24 11.30
CA ALA A 364 23.55 7.04 11.88
C ALA A 364 23.54 6.95 13.42
N ALA A 365 23.63 5.74 13.98
CA ALA A 365 23.59 5.55 15.43
C ALA A 365 24.75 6.24 16.15
N ASN A 366 25.96 6.11 15.62
CA ASN A 366 27.16 6.72 16.19
C ASN A 366 27.17 8.24 16.03
N GLU A 367 26.84 8.74 14.84
CA GLU A 367 26.86 10.18 14.54
C GLU A 367 25.76 10.93 15.28
N ILE A 368 24.53 10.39 15.37
CA ILE A 368 23.46 11.01 16.16
C ILE A 368 23.92 11.19 17.61
N LYS A 369 24.49 10.13 18.20
CA LYS A 369 25.04 10.18 19.57
C LYS A 369 26.15 11.22 19.69
N ASN A 370 27.13 11.18 18.78
CA ASN A 370 28.29 12.06 18.83
C ASN A 370 27.90 13.53 18.67
N LYS A 371 27.00 13.85 17.74
CA LYS A 371 26.52 15.22 17.52
C LYS A 371 25.79 15.77 18.73
N ILE A 372 24.88 15.00 19.34
CA ILE A 372 24.13 15.46 20.52
C ILE A 372 25.10 15.67 21.70
N ILE A 373 26.02 14.73 21.94
CA ILE A 373 27.01 14.87 23.02
C ILE A 373 27.91 16.09 22.77
N LYS A 374 28.38 16.27 21.53
CA LYS A 374 29.22 17.41 21.13
C LYS A 374 28.49 18.73 21.35
N TYR A 375 27.24 18.82 20.90
CA TYR A 375 26.38 20.00 21.10
C TYR A 375 26.33 20.42 22.57
N TYR A 376 26.06 19.48 23.48
CA TYR A 376 26.02 19.80 24.91
C TYR A 376 27.39 20.07 25.52
N LYS A 377 28.44 19.33 25.15
CA LYS A 377 29.79 19.55 25.70
C LYS A 377 30.37 20.91 25.30
N GLU A 378 30.12 21.33 24.06
CA GLU A 378 30.69 22.57 23.51
C GLU A 378 29.83 23.80 23.84
N GLN A 379 28.50 23.71 23.67
CA GLN A 379 27.63 24.88 23.84
C GLN A 379 27.04 24.99 25.25
N TYR A 380 26.83 23.87 25.95
CA TYR A 380 26.15 23.85 27.25
C TYR A 380 26.82 22.92 28.29
N PRO A 381 28.12 23.08 28.60
CA PRO A 381 28.88 22.14 29.42
C PRO A 381 28.31 21.96 30.84
N ALA A 382 27.73 23.02 31.42
CA ALA A 382 27.08 22.95 32.73
C ALA A 382 25.83 22.03 32.71
N ILE A 383 25.05 22.07 31.62
CA ILE A 383 23.90 21.19 31.43
C ILE A 383 24.37 19.76 31.23
N TYR A 384 25.41 19.53 30.43
CA TYR A 384 25.97 18.18 30.25
C TYR A 384 26.45 17.58 31.57
N LYS A 385 27.12 18.36 32.43
CA LYS A 385 27.58 17.90 33.74
C LYS A 385 26.43 17.51 34.67
N LYS A 386 25.33 18.26 34.63
CA LYS A 386 24.14 18.02 35.48
C LYS A 386 23.24 16.90 34.96
N ASN A 387 22.99 16.87 33.64
CA ASN A 387 21.99 16.04 32.98
C ASN A 387 22.58 14.94 32.08
N GLY A 388 23.87 14.63 32.23
CA GLY A 388 24.59 13.75 31.30
C GLY A 388 23.98 12.35 31.20
N LYS A 389 23.46 11.80 32.30
CA LYS A 389 22.79 10.48 32.29
C LYS A 389 21.48 10.53 31.51
N GLU A 390 20.68 11.57 31.73
CA GLU A 390 19.40 11.80 31.07
C GLU A 390 19.60 12.06 29.56
N ILE A 391 20.64 12.81 29.18
CA ILE A 391 21.00 13.04 27.78
C ILE A 391 21.38 11.72 27.10
N LEU A 392 22.19 10.87 27.76
CA LEU A 392 22.55 9.57 27.21
C LEU A 392 21.34 8.64 27.06
N SER A 393 20.42 8.65 28.04
CA SER A 393 19.15 7.91 27.94
C SER A 393 18.29 8.43 26.79
N ALA A 394 18.20 9.76 26.63
CA ALA A 394 17.46 10.39 25.55
C ALA A 394 17.98 9.93 24.19
N ILE A 395 19.31 9.87 24.00
CA ILE A 395 19.95 9.44 22.75
C ILE A 395 19.49 8.03 22.33
N GLU A 396 19.33 7.10 23.27
CA GLU A 396 18.86 5.74 22.96
C GLU A 396 17.39 5.73 22.49
N GLU A 397 16.53 6.51 23.13
CA GLU A 397 15.13 6.69 22.73
C GLU A 397 15.02 7.36 21.35
N ILE A 398 15.85 8.37 21.09
CA ILE A 398 15.93 9.09 19.82
C ILE A 398 16.34 8.15 18.69
N LYS A 399 17.38 7.33 18.89
CA LYS A 399 17.79 6.32 17.91
C LYS A 399 16.66 5.33 17.64
N THR A 400 15.95 4.91 18.68
CA THR A 400 14.82 3.98 18.55
C THR A 400 13.70 4.56 17.68
N VAL A 401 13.30 5.82 17.89
CA VAL A 401 12.28 6.45 17.03
C VAL A 401 12.81 6.82 15.64
N TYR A 402 14.10 7.13 15.51
CA TYR A 402 14.76 7.37 14.23
C TYR A 402 14.72 6.12 13.34
N PHE A 403 15.16 4.96 13.82
CA PHE A 403 15.16 3.70 13.06
C PHE A 403 13.77 3.07 12.85
N LYS A 404 12.71 3.68 13.38
CA LYS A 404 11.33 3.37 13.00
C LYS A 404 10.86 4.14 11.76
N ASN A 405 11.51 5.25 11.42
CA ASN A 405 11.07 6.19 10.39
C ASN A 405 12.09 6.40 9.26
N THR A 406 13.38 6.17 9.54
CA THR A 406 14.47 6.43 8.60
C THR A 406 15.37 5.20 8.49
N PHE A 407 15.66 4.80 7.25
CA PHE A 407 16.45 3.60 6.92
C PHE A 407 17.55 3.97 5.91
N PRO A 408 18.77 4.29 6.39
CA PRO A 408 19.88 4.78 5.57
C PRO A 408 20.20 3.92 4.34
N GLU A 409 20.31 2.61 4.52
CA GLU A 409 20.74 1.67 3.48
C GLU A 409 19.75 1.63 2.30
N MET A 410 18.46 1.82 2.61
CA MET A 410 17.38 1.85 1.63
C MET A 410 17.02 3.26 1.20
N LYS A 411 17.70 4.29 1.71
CA LYS A 411 17.42 5.72 1.48
C LYS A 411 15.95 6.05 1.68
N VAL A 412 15.36 5.51 2.76
CA VAL A 412 13.97 5.75 3.12
C VAL A 412 13.91 6.75 4.26
N ASP A 413 13.14 7.80 4.05
CA ASP A 413 12.75 8.80 5.06
C ASP A 413 11.35 9.35 4.71
N TYR A 414 10.86 10.28 5.52
CA TYR A 414 9.55 10.90 5.35
C TYR A 414 9.38 11.69 4.05
N SER A 415 10.46 12.22 3.48
CA SER A 415 10.44 13.11 2.32
C SER A 415 10.26 12.34 1.01
N VAL A 416 10.77 11.10 0.98
CA VAL A 416 10.63 10.18 -0.16
C VAL A 416 9.18 9.80 -0.40
N TYR A 417 8.42 9.62 0.69
CA TYR A 417 7.07 9.08 0.65
C TYR A 417 6.07 10.03 1.34
N PRO A 418 5.65 11.11 0.66
CA PRO A 418 4.76 12.10 1.26
C PRO A 418 3.42 11.49 1.65
N ARG A 419 2.82 11.98 2.73
CA ARG A 419 1.49 11.58 3.19
C ARG A 419 0.44 12.60 2.78
N HIS A 420 -0.70 12.16 2.26
CA HIS A 420 -1.70 13.09 1.73
C HIS A 420 -2.87 13.42 2.69
N ILE A 421 -2.84 12.91 3.91
CA ILE A 421 -3.88 13.16 4.94
C ILE A 421 -3.70 14.46 5.74
N GLY A 422 -2.84 15.37 5.30
CA GLY A 422 -2.56 16.65 5.95
C GLY A 422 -1.81 17.59 5.02
N HIS A 423 -1.59 18.83 5.47
CA HIS A 423 -0.98 19.89 4.65
C HIS A 423 0.29 20.53 5.28
N LEU A 424 0.87 19.89 6.30
CA LEU A 424 2.04 20.43 7.01
C LEU A 424 3.34 20.11 6.28
N GLU A 425 3.66 18.84 6.04
CA GLU A 425 4.91 18.43 5.36
C GLU A 425 4.68 17.98 3.91
N SER A 426 3.44 18.01 3.44
CA SER A 426 3.06 17.71 2.05
C SER A 426 1.86 18.55 1.65
N ASN A 427 1.59 18.69 0.35
CA ASN A 427 0.43 19.45 -0.12
C ASN A 427 -0.91 18.74 0.15
N GLY A 428 -0.91 17.42 0.35
CA GLY A 428 -2.12 16.62 0.62
C GLY A 428 -3.36 17.05 -0.18
N CYS A 429 -4.34 17.63 0.53
CA CYS A 429 -5.59 18.11 -0.06
C CYS A 429 -5.42 19.41 -0.90
N PHE A 430 -4.43 20.25 -0.57
CA PHE A 430 -4.12 21.51 -1.29
C PHE A 430 -3.56 21.29 -2.69
N ARG A 431 -3.30 20.04 -3.08
CA ARG A 431 -3.10 19.69 -4.51
C ARG A 431 -4.30 20.07 -5.38
N CYS A 432 -5.51 20.09 -4.80
CA CYS A 432 -6.72 20.56 -5.47
C CYS A 432 -7.34 21.77 -4.76
N HIS A 433 -7.31 21.81 -3.43
CA HIS A 433 -7.91 22.85 -2.59
C HIS A 433 -6.97 24.04 -2.40
N ASN A 434 -6.89 24.92 -3.39
CA ASN A 434 -5.91 26.01 -3.39
C ASN A 434 -6.42 27.32 -4.03
N ASP A 435 -7.74 27.43 -4.30
CA ASP A 435 -8.38 28.57 -4.98
C ASP A 435 -7.95 28.82 -6.44
N LYS A 436 -6.98 28.06 -6.95
CA LYS A 436 -6.46 28.20 -8.32
C LYS A 436 -7.25 27.37 -9.33
N PHE A 437 -7.87 26.28 -8.89
CA PHE A 437 -8.75 25.46 -9.73
C PHE A 437 -10.10 26.14 -9.93
N LYS A 438 -10.39 26.54 -11.18
CA LYS A 438 -11.62 27.27 -11.55
C LYS A 438 -12.40 26.51 -12.62
N SER A 439 -13.71 26.55 -12.51
CA SER A 439 -14.63 26.09 -13.57
C SER A 439 -14.94 27.21 -14.56
N PRO A 440 -15.47 26.90 -15.76
CA PRO A 440 -15.94 27.91 -16.71
C PRO A 440 -16.99 28.87 -16.14
N THR A 441 -17.74 28.42 -15.13
CA THR A 441 -18.75 29.24 -14.43
C THR A 441 -18.18 30.11 -13.30
N GLY A 442 -16.86 30.11 -13.09
CA GLY A 442 -16.18 30.86 -12.04
C GLY A 442 -16.13 30.19 -10.67
N LYS A 443 -16.81 29.05 -10.46
CA LYS A 443 -16.69 28.25 -9.22
C LYS A 443 -15.24 27.81 -9.02
N LYS A 444 -14.76 27.88 -7.78
CA LYS A 444 -13.39 27.50 -7.39
C LYS A 444 -13.38 26.31 -6.44
N ILE A 445 -12.30 25.52 -6.45
CA ILE A 445 -12.01 24.56 -5.39
C ILE A 445 -11.32 25.31 -4.24
N SER A 446 -12.08 25.58 -3.17
CA SER A 446 -11.68 26.50 -2.10
C SER A 446 -10.51 25.97 -1.25
N LYS A 447 -9.59 26.87 -0.84
CA LYS A 447 -8.51 26.61 0.15
C LYS A 447 -8.97 26.80 1.60
N ASP A 448 -10.24 27.15 1.86
CA ASP A 448 -10.72 27.40 3.23
C ASP A 448 -10.47 26.19 4.16
N CYS A 449 -9.60 26.39 5.16
CA CYS A 449 -9.24 25.37 6.15
C CYS A 449 -10.47 24.81 6.88
N ASN A 450 -11.50 25.63 7.07
CA ASN A 450 -12.72 25.27 7.80
C ASN A 450 -13.57 24.22 7.06
N LEU A 451 -13.29 23.95 5.79
CA LEU A 451 -13.90 22.83 5.06
C LEU A 451 -13.48 21.48 5.65
N CYS A 452 -12.25 21.38 6.16
CA CYS A 452 -11.66 20.13 6.62
C CYS A 452 -11.61 20.03 8.15
N HIS A 453 -11.30 21.11 8.85
CA HIS A 453 -11.25 21.11 10.31
C HIS A 453 -11.50 22.50 10.90
N THR A 454 -11.97 22.56 12.13
CA THR A 454 -11.95 23.80 12.94
C THR A 454 -10.94 23.68 14.07
N ILE A 455 -10.34 24.80 14.46
CA ILE A 455 -9.40 24.86 15.59
C ILE A 455 -10.23 25.19 16.83
N VAL A 456 -10.38 24.20 17.73
CA VAL A 456 -11.19 24.37 18.94
C VAL A 456 -10.36 24.75 20.17
N ALA A 457 -9.06 24.47 20.13
CA ALA A 457 -8.11 24.96 21.12
C ALA A 457 -6.71 25.08 20.53
N GLN A 458 -5.94 26.09 20.94
CA GLN A 458 -4.51 26.17 20.63
C GLN A 458 -3.77 27.12 21.58
N GLY A 459 -2.47 26.92 21.75
CA GLY A 459 -1.63 27.83 22.53
C GLY A 459 -0.50 27.13 23.28
N LYS A 460 0.20 27.90 24.12
CA LYS A 460 1.16 27.36 25.08
C LYS A 460 0.41 26.71 26.24
N SER A 461 1.04 25.77 26.95
CA SER A 461 0.40 25.04 28.06
C SER A 461 -0.24 25.96 29.12
N ASN A 462 0.35 27.12 29.38
CA ASN A 462 -0.14 28.13 30.34
C ASN A 462 -1.01 29.24 29.73
N ASP A 463 -1.17 29.28 28.41
CA ASP A 463 -1.91 30.31 27.66
C ASP A 463 -2.67 29.67 26.50
N MET A 464 -3.58 28.76 26.86
CA MET A 464 -4.43 28.06 25.90
C MET A 464 -5.67 28.89 25.60
N LYS A 465 -5.92 29.13 24.31
CA LYS A 465 -7.20 29.66 23.82
C LYS A 465 -8.14 28.52 23.49
N TYR A 466 -9.43 28.70 23.77
CA TYR A 466 -10.48 27.72 23.53
C TYR A 466 -11.67 28.37 22.83
N THR A 467 -12.43 27.56 22.09
CA THR A 467 -13.74 27.94 21.55
C THR A 467 -14.70 26.75 21.57
N GLY A 468 -15.98 27.01 21.30
CA GLY A 468 -16.99 25.97 21.18
C GLY A 468 -16.77 25.05 19.97
N ILE A 469 -17.32 23.84 19.99
CA ILE A 469 -17.11 22.83 18.93
C ILE A 469 -17.64 23.25 17.54
N ASN A 470 -18.62 24.16 17.52
CA ASN A 470 -19.21 24.72 16.30
C ASN A 470 -18.55 26.03 15.85
N SER A 471 -17.53 26.49 16.58
CA SER A 471 -16.76 27.69 16.28
C SER A 471 -15.33 27.30 15.89
N THR A 472 -14.57 28.28 15.39
CA THR A 472 -13.15 28.08 15.05
C THR A 472 -12.33 29.26 15.53
N LEU A 473 -11.14 28.97 16.04
CA LEU A 473 -10.11 29.97 16.27
C LEU A 473 -9.37 30.23 14.95
N GLU A 474 -8.90 31.46 14.76
CA GLU A 474 -7.92 31.76 13.73
C GLU A 474 -6.60 31.05 14.07
N PHE A 475 -5.96 30.41 13.09
CA PHE A 475 -4.71 29.69 13.32
C PHE A 475 -3.62 30.63 13.85
N MET A 476 -2.92 30.19 14.90
CA MET A 476 -1.74 30.87 15.42
C MET A 476 -0.52 29.98 15.20
N HIS A 477 0.47 30.52 14.49
CA HIS A 477 1.73 29.82 14.32
C HIS A 477 2.53 29.86 15.65
N PRO A 478 3.18 28.76 16.06
CA PRO A 478 3.91 28.69 17.34
C PRO A 478 5.08 29.68 17.49
N VAL A 479 5.61 30.14 16.36
CA VAL A 479 6.60 31.22 16.28
C VAL A 479 6.04 32.34 15.42
N ASP A 480 6.42 33.58 15.72
CA ASP A 480 5.94 34.73 14.97
C ASP A 480 6.50 34.72 13.54
N ILE A 481 5.58 34.59 12.58
CA ILE A 481 5.86 34.65 11.14
C ILE A 481 4.94 35.67 10.44
N GLY A 482 4.32 36.57 11.23
CA GLY A 482 3.24 37.44 10.74
C GLY A 482 2.12 36.65 10.05
N ASP A 483 1.68 37.16 8.90
CA ASP A 483 0.60 36.58 8.10
C ASP A 483 1.08 35.61 7.00
N ALA A 484 2.35 35.19 7.02
CA ALA A 484 2.92 34.33 5.98
C ALA A 484 2.14 33.00 5.79
N TRP A 485 1.50 32.49 6.86
CA TRP A 485 0.66 31.28 6.79
C TRP A 485 -0.63 31.47 6.01
N LYS A 486 -1.10 32.72 5.80
CA LYS A 486 -2.28 33.04 4.98
C LYS A 486 -1.94 33.03 3.49
N GLU A 487 -0.75 33.48 3.15
CA GLU A 487 -0.30 33.67 1.76
C GLU A 487 0.37 32.41 1.18
N SER A 488 1.12 31.68 2.00
CA SER A 488 1.88 30.50 1.57
C SER A 488 1.32 29.20 2.16
N ASN A 489 1.69 28.05 1.60
CA ASN A 489 1.33 26.76 2.20
C ASN A 489 2.32 26.41 3.31
N CYS A 490 1.85 25.76 4.37
CA CYS A 490 2.73 25.29 5.45
C CYS A 490 3.86 24.39 4.91
N MET A 491 3.56 23.56 3.90
CA MET A 491 4.53 22.70 3.23
C MET A 491 5.75 23.47 2.71
N ASP A 492 5.57 24.69 2.19
CA ASP A 492 6.63 25.45 1.51
C ASP A 492 7.80 25.75 2.46
N CYS A 493 7.54 25.87 3.76
CA CYS A 493 8.57 25.94 4.79
C CYS A 493 8.86 24.58 5.42
N HIS A 494 7.83 23.83 5.81
CA HIS A 494 7.98 22.66 6.68
C HIS A 494 8.45 21.38 5.98
N ALA A 495 8.31 21.25 4.67
CA ALA A 495 8.79 20.08 3.93
C ALA A 495 10.31 20.06 3.74
N GLU A 496 10.95 21.23 3.77
CA GLU A 496 12.40 21.39 3.54
C GLU A 496 13.18 21.53 4.86
N MET A 497 12.54 21.86 5.98
CA MET A 497 13.21 22.09 7.26
C MET A 497 14.14 20.96 7.72
N TYR A 498 13.88 19.71 7.28
CA TYR A 498 14.60 18.52 7.73
C TYR A 498 14.96 17.60 6.56
N LYS A 499 15.20 18.14 5.37
CA LYS A 499 15.71 17.42 4.20
C LYS A 499 17.22 17.52 4.08
#